data_AF-A0A068NWS7-F1
#
_entry.id   AF-A0A068NWS7-F1
#
_cell.length_a   1.000
_cell.length_b   1.000
_cell.length_c   1.000
_cell.angle_alpha   90.00
_cell.angle_beta   90.00
_cell.angle_gamma   90.00
#
_symmetry.space_group_name_H-M   'P 1'
#
loop_
_entity.id
_entity.type
_entity.pdbx_description
1 polymer ?
#
loop_
_entity_poly.entity_id
_entity_poly.type
_entity_poly.pdbx_seq_one_letter_code
_entity_poly.pdbx_strand_id
1 'polypeptide(L)'
;MSQTIQNPGGIILEEFQLEGYGGFPNALYLIGVGEDKYAANNATLPDGQNVNGLATFPDPDEATTYMGLLAGLNGKIVAKSFEEAREIAKSKPVISCLFLFVSGKIVEVHYVR
;
A
#
# COMPACT_ATOMS: atom_id res chain seq x y z
N MET A 1 -15.67 24.84 1.25
CA MET A 1 -16.35 24.49 -0.02
C MET A 1 -15.62 23.28 -0.57
N SER A 2 -16.11 22.09 -0.22
CA SER A 2 -15.52 20.79 -0.56
C SER A 2 -15.77 20.46 -2.02
N GLN A 3 -14.73 20.01 -2.74
CA GLN A 3 -14.86 19.55 -4.11
C GLN A 3 -14.82 18.02 -4.11
N THR A 4 -15.97 17.42 -4.43
CA THR A 4 -16.13 15.97 -4.55
C THR A 4 -15.44 15.51 -5.84
N ILE A 5 -14.28 14.85 -5.74
CA ILE A 5 -13.65 14.18 -6.88
C ILE A 5 -14.29 12.79 -7.00
N GLN A 6 -15.12 12.59 -8.02
CA GLN A 6 -15.67 11.28 -8.35
C GLN A 6 -14.58 10.39 -8.96
N ASN A 7 -14.11 9.40 -8.19
CA ASN A 7 -13.33 8.29 -8.72
C ASN A 7 -14.31 7.20 -9.25
N PRO A 8 -14.22 6.73 -10.50
CA PRO A 8 -15.20 5.82 -11.12
C PRO A 8 -15.27 4.38 -10.55
N GLY A 9 -14.71 4.13 -9.35
CA GLY A 9 -14.68 2.82 -8.69
C GLY A 9 -15.70 2.58 -7.56
N GLY A 10 -16.52 3.56 -7.19
CA GLY A 10 -17.63 3.34 -6.23
C GLY A 10 -17.23 3.17 -4.76
N ILE A 11 -15.98 3.44 -4.39
CA ILE A 11 -15.58 3.57 -2.98
C ILE A 11 -15.62 5.06 -2.64
N ILE A 12 -16.56 5.48 -1.79
CA ILE A 12 -16.59 6.83 -1.21
C ILE A 12 -15.55 6.80 -0.08
N LEU A 13 -14.33 7.24 -0.37
CA LEU A 13 -13.36 7.55 0.67
C LEU A 13 -13.70 8.94 1.20
N GLU A 14 -14.16 9.03 2.44
CA GLU A 14 -14.50 10.32 3.05
C GLU A 14 -13.23 11.14 3.28
N GLU A 15 -13.30 12.46 3.07
CA GLU A 15 -12.18 13.41 3.13
C GLU A 15 -11.42 13.38 4.47
N PHE A 16 -12.06 12.92 5.56
CA PHE A 16 -11.41 12.73 6.87
C PHE A 16 -10.50 11.48 6.93
N GLN A 17 -10.64 10.53 6.02
CA GLN A 17 -9.76 9.37 5.86
C GLN A 17 -8.56 9.69 4.95
N LEU A 18 -8.59 10.83 4.26
CA LEU A 18 -7.57 11.33 3.31
C LEU A 18 -6.57 12.30 3.96
N GLU A 19 -6.51 12.39 5.29
CA GLU A 19 -5.46 13.14 5.99
C GLU A 19 -4.08 12.46 5.97
N GLY A 20 -3.95 11.31 5.31
CA GLY A 20 -2.64 10.71 5.04
C GLY A 20 -2.08 11.20 3.70
N TYR A 21 -0.78 11.47 3.70
CA TYR A 21 0.00 11.99 2.58
C TYR A 21 -0.40 11.38 1.22
N GLY A 22 -1.11 12.14 0.39
CA GLY A 22 -1.41 11.80 -1.01
C GLY A 22 -2.22 10.51 -1.18
N GLY A 23 -3.44 10.46 -0.61
CA GLY A 23 -4.38 9.36 -0.87
C GLY A 23 -4.21 8.11 -0.01
N PHE A 24 -3.17 8.06 0.83
CA PHE A 24 -2.96 6.95 1.77
C PHE A 24 -3.77 7.15 3.06
N PRO A 25 -4.35 6.08 3.63
CA PRO A 25 -4.92 6.15 4.97
C PRO A 25 -3.83 6.23 6.05
N ASN A 26 -4.18 6.80 7.21
CA ASN A 26 -3.28 6.92 8.36
C ASN A 26 -2.83 5.57 8.94
N ALA A 27 -3.72 4.58 8.90
CA ALA A 27 -3.43 3.20 9.25
C ALA A 27 -3.29 2.38 7.97
N LEU A 28 -2.16 1.68 7.86
CA LEU A 28 -1.87 0.76 6.78
C LEU A 28 -1.67 -0.65 7.34
N TYR A 29 -2.07 -1.61 6.54
CA TYR A 29 -1.84 -3.02 6.81
C TYR A 29 -0.73 -3.50 5.90
N LEU A 30 0.19 -4.28 6.45
CA LEU A 30 1.29 -4.90 5.71
C LEU A 30 1.25 -6.40 5.97
N ILE A 31 1.87 -7.17 5.07
CA ILE A 31 2.00 -8.61 5.22
C ILE A 31 3.42 -8.91 5.71
N GLY A 32 3.58 -9.23 6.98
CA GLY A 32 4.85 -9.62 7.58
C GLY A 32 5.14 -11.10 7.34
N VAL A 33 6.29 -11.43 6.74
CA VAL A 33 6.70 -12.81 6.46
C VAL A 33 7.69 -13.37 7.50
N GLY A 34 7.81 -12.69 8.65
CA GLY A 34 8.73 -13.03 9.75
C GLY A 34 10.03 -12.24 9.71
N GLU A 35 10.76 -12.20 10.83
CA GLU A 35 12.10 -11.57 10.94
C GLU A 35 12.18 -10.13 10.39
N ASP A 36 11.16 -9.30 10.65
CA ASP A 36 11.09 -7.91 10.14
C ASP A 36 11.16 -7.80 8.60
N LYS A 37 10.69 -8.85 7.91
CA LYS A 37 10.48 -8.88 6.46
C LYS A 37 9.01 -8.66 6.18
N TYR A 38 8.75 -7.84 5.17
CA TYR A 38 7.41 -7.47 4.73
C TYR A 38 7.26 -7.77 3.24
N ALA A 39 6.03 -8.04 2.80
CA ALA A 39 5.73 -8.23 1.39
C ALA A 39 6.01 -6.95 0.61
N ALA A 40 6.73 -7.10 -0.50
CA ALA A 40 7.00 -6.05 -1.46
C ALA A 40 6.65 -6.58 -2.86
N ASN A 41 6.37 -5.66 -3.77
CA ASN A 41 6.08 -5.99 -5.14
C ASN A 41 7.02 -5.25 -6.09
N ASN A 42 7.25 -5.83 -7.27
CA ASN A 42 7.84 -5.12 -8.40
C ASN A 42 6.70 -4.76 -9.34
N ALA A 43 6.55 -3.46 -9.63
CA ALA A 43 5.54 -2.97 -10.55
C ALA A 43 6.20 -2.21 -11.69
N THR A 44 5.74 -2.47 -12.91
CA THR A 44 6.00 -1.60 -14.06
C THR A 44 4.94 -0.51 -14.07
N LEU A 45 5.37 0.73 -13.86
CA LEU A 45 4.47 1.89 -13.90
C LEU A 45 4.10 2.26 -15.34
N PRO A 46 3.04 3.07 -15.55
CA PRO A 46 2.60 3.46 -16.89
C PRO A 46 3.65 4.18 -17.74
N ASP A 47 4.67 4.77 -17.10
CA ASP A 47 5.81 5.42 -17.75
C ASP A 47 6.92 4.44 -18.16
N GLY A 48 6.72 3.14 -17.93
CA GLY A 48 7.67 2.07 -18.25
C GLY A 48 8.75 1.86 -17.18
N GLN A 49 8.72 2.59 -16.06
CA GLN A 49 9.68 2.38 -14.99
C GLN A 49 9.34 1.14 -14.17
N ASN A 50 10.34 0.30 -13.90
CA ASN A 50 10.21 -0.79 -12.95
C ASN A 50 10.62 -0.31 -11.57
N VAL A 51 9.67 -0.30 -10.64
CA VAL A 51 9.86 0.14 -9.26
C VAL A 51 9.54 -0.98 -8.29
N ASN A 52 10.35 -1.09 -7.25
CA ASN A 52 10.03 -1.97 -6.12
C ASN A 52 9.35 -1.14 -5.04
N GLY A 53 8.18 -1.60 -4.60
CA GLY A 53 7.39 -0.93 -3.60
C GLY A 53 6.96 -1.88 -2.49
N LEU A 54 6.85 -1.35 -1.28
CA LEU A 54 6.28 -2.07 -0.15
C LEU A 54 4.78 -2.24 -0.39
N ALA A 55 4.26 -3.46 -0.24
CA ALA A 55 2.83 -3.70 -0.39
C ALA A 55 2.10 -3.28 0.88
N THR A 56 1.24 -2.27 0.75
CA THR A 56 0.42 -1.74 1.83
C THR A 56 -1.06 -1.76 1.45
N PHE A 57 -1.92 -1.96 2.43
CA PHE A 57 -3.36 -2.14 2.25
C PHE A 57 -4.12 -1.20 3.19
N PRO A 58 -5.26 -0.64 2.77
CA PRO A 58 -6.06 0.25 3.62
C PRO A 58 -6.82 -0.51 4.71
N ASP A 59 -7.06 -1.81 4.51
CA ASP A 59 -7.79 -2.69 5.42
C ASP A 59 -7.18 -4.11 5.41
N PRO A 60 -7.44 -4.93 6.43
CA PRO A 60 -6.89 -6.28 6.51
C PRO A 60 -7.56 -7.28 5.55
N ASP A 61 -8.77 -7.00 5.05
CA ASP A 61 -9.47 -7.88 4.12
C ASP A 61 -8.84 -7.81 2.72
N GLU A 62 -8.37 -6.63 2.31
CA GLU A 62 -7.56 -6.40 1.12
C GLU A 62 -6.22 -7.12 1.21
N ALA A 63 -5.55 -7.06 2.37
CA ALA A 63 -4.33 -7.82 2.61
C ALA A 63 -4.58 -9.34 2.52
N THR A 64 -5.70 -9.82 3.07
CA THR A 64 -6.11 -11.23 3.01
C THR A 64 -6.41 -11.66 1.58
N THR A 65 -7.13 -10.84 0.83
CA THR A 65 -7.43 -11.07 -0.59
C THR A 65 -6.14 -11.17 -1.41
N TYR A 66 -5.22 -10.24 -1.20
CA TYR A 66 -3.91 -10.25 -1.86
C TYR A 66 -3.09 -11.50 -1.52
N MET A 67 -3.09 -11.96 -0.27
CA MET A 67 -2.47 -13.22 0.12
C MET A 67 -3.11 -14.43 -0.59
N GLY A 68 -4.44 -14.42 -0.75
CA GLY A 68 -5.17 -15.48 -1.46
C GLY A 68 -4.87 -15.54 -2.96
N LEU A 69 -4.55 -14.40 -3.59
CA LEU A 69 -4.17 -14.33 -5.00
C LEU A 69 -2.77 -14.88 -5.27
N LEU A 70 -1.87 -14.81 -4.28
CA LEU A 70 -0.48 -15.22 -4.41
C LEU A 70 -0.24 -16.57 -3.72
N ALA A 71 -0.25 -17.63 -4.53
CA ALA A 71 0.05 -18.98 -4.06
C ALA A 71 1.40 -19.01 -3.32
N GLY A 72 1.36 -19.21 -1.99
CA GLY A 72 2.55 -19.31 -1.13
C GLY A 72 2.84 -18.10 -0.25
N LEU A 73 2.09 -16.99 -0.36
CA LEU A 73 2.25 -15.85 0.55
C LEU A 73 1.58 -16.11 1.90
N ASN A 74 2.32 -16.77 2.81
CA ASN A 74 1.84 -17.16 4.15
C ASN A 74 2.38 -16.22 5.25
N GLY A 75 2.09 -14.93 5.12
CA GLY A 75 2.47 -13.91 6.11
C GLY A 75 1.44 -13.70 7.23
N LYS A 76 1.75 -12.80 8.15
CA LYS A 76 0.84 -12.24 9.15
C LYS A 76 0.50 -10.81 8.78
N ILE A 77 -0.77 -10.46 8.85
CA ILE A 77 -1.20 -9.07 8.67
C ILE A 77 -0.79 -8.28 9.90
N VAL A 78 -0.08 -7.18 9.68
CA VAL A 78 0.38 -6.26 10.73
C VAL A 78 -0.11 -4.86 10.42
N ALA A 79 -0.71 -4.21 11.42
CA ALA A 79 -1.11 -2.82 11.33
C ALA A 79 0.07 -1.90 11.66
N LYS A 80 0.26 -0.87 10.86
CA LYS A 80 1.28 0.18 11.00
C LYS A 80 0.69 1.53 10.64
N SER A 81 1.23 2.59 11.23
CA SER A 81 0.96 3.93 10.71
C SER A 81 1.61 4.14 9.35
N PHE A 82 1.10 5.11 8.58
CA PHE A 82 1.73 5.53 7.33
C PHE A 82 3.22 5.84 7.49
N GLU A 83 3.59 6.59 8.54
CA GLU A 83 4.99 6.94 8.75
C GLU A 83 5.86 5.75 9.17
N GLU A 84 5.33 4.80 9.95
CA GLU A 84 6.07 3.56 10.21
C GLU A 84 6.31 2.76 8.93
N ALA A 85 5.30 2.62 8.06
CA ALA A 85 5.45 1.94 6.79
C ALA A 85 6.48 2.65 5.88
N ARG A 86 6.46 3.98 5.88
CA ARG A 86 7.41 4.83 5.15
C ARG A 86 8.84 4.67 5.66
N GLU A 87 9.06 4.65 6.98
CA GLU A 87 10.38 4.41 7.55
C GLU A 87 10.88 2.98 7.27
N ILE A 88 9.99 1.98 7.30
CA ILE A 88 10.31 0.61 6.86
C ILE A 88 10.79 0.63 5.40
N ALA A 89 10.06 1.26 4.48
CA ALA A 89 10.44 1.35 3.08
C ALA A 89 11.81 2.04 2.89
N LYS A 90 12.03 3.17 3.57
CA LYS A 90 13.32 3.89 3.54
C LYS A 90 14.49 3.03 4.03
N SER A 91 14.27 2.23 5.07
CA SER A 91 15.30 1.36 5.65
C SER A 91 15.82 0.29 4.69
N LYS A 92 15.08 -0.04 3.62
CA LYS A 92 15.45 -1.10 2.66
C LYS A 92 15.94 -0.47 1.35
N PRO A 93 17.21 -0.61 0.96
CA PRO A 93 17.81 0.10 -0.18
C PRO A 93 17.19 -0.24 -1.55
N VAL A 94 16.48 -1.37 -1.65
CA VAL A 94 15.84 -1.83 -2.89
C VAL A 94 14.43 -1.25 -3.08
N ILE A 95 13.77 -0.83 -2.00
CA ILE A 95 12.38 -0.33 -2.02
C ILE A 95 12.38 1.19 -2.23
N SER A 96 11.74 1.67 -3.29
CA SER A 96 11.69 3.09 -3.64
C SER A 96 10.37 3.77 -3.28
N CYS A 97 9.32 2.99 -3.02
CA CYS A 97 7.97 3.50 -2.79
C CYS A 97 7.11 2.61 -1.90
N LEU A 98 5.95 3.12 -1.50
CA LEU A 98 4.82 2.38 -0.95
C LEU A 98 3.77 2.21 -2.06
N PHE A 99 3.22 1.01 -2.19
CA PHE A 99 2.08 0.73 -3.04
C PHE A 99 0.83 0.56 -2.18
N LEU A 100 -0.20 1.35 -2.47
CA LEU A 100 -1.52 1.13 -1.91
C LEU A 100 -2.26 0.15 -2.82
N PHE A 101 -2.55 -1.04 -2.30
CA PHE A 101 -3.35 -2.03 -3.00
C PHE A 101 -4.81 -1.97 -2.55
N VAL A 102 -5.72 -1.90 -3.52
CA VAL A 102 -7.17 -2.03 -3.35
C VAL A 102 -7.71 -2.93 -4.44
N SER A 103 -8.48 -3.94 -4.05
CA SER A 103 -9.04 -5.00 -4.89
C SER A 103 -7.99 -5.62 -5.82
N GLY A 104 -6.80 -5.89 -5.27
CA GLY A 104 -5.67 -6.48 -5.99
C GLY A 104 -4.97 -5.57 -7.01
N LYS A 105 -5.31 -4.28 -7.06
CA LYS A 105 -4.71 -3.29 -7.98
C LYS A 105 -3.97 -2.22 -7.19
N ILE A 106 -2.88 -1.70 -7.76
CA ILE A 106 -2.19 -0.52 -7.23
C ILE A 106 -3.06 0.70 -7.58
N VAL A 107 -3.57 1.38 -6.56
CA VAL A 107 -4.39 2.58 -6.75
C VAL A 107 -3.62 3.87 -6.46
N GLU A 108 -2.54 3.79 -5.68
CA GLU A 108 -1.72 4.94 -5.31
C GLU A 108 -0.27 4.52 -5.05
N VAL A 109 0.67 5.42 -5.36
CA VAL A 109 2.12 5.19 -5.20
C VAL A 109 2.75 6.35 -4.46
N HIS A 110 3.30 6.08 -3.27
CA HIS A 110 4.04 7.09 -2.51
C HIS A 110 5.55 6.84 -2.58
N TYR A 111 6.28 7.72 -3.26
CA TYR A 111 7.74 7.64 -3.31
C TYR A 111 8.38 8.07 -2.00
N VAL A 112 9.36 7.29 -1.56
CA VAL A 112 10.13 7.59 -0.33
C VAL A 112 11.58 8.01 -0.64
N ARG A 113 11.93 8.12 -1.92
CA ARG A 113 13.23 8.52 -2.45
C ARG A 113 13.08 9.39 -3.69
#